data_AF-A0A2X3KZ21-F1
#
_entry.id   AF-A0A2X3KZ21-F1
#
_cell.length_a   1.000
_cell.length_b   1.000
_cell.length_c   1.000
_cell.angle_alpha   90.00
_cell.angle_beta   90.00
_cell.angle_gamma   90.00
#
_symmetry.space_group_name_H-M   'P 1'
#
loop_
_entity.id
_entity.type
_entity.pdbx_description
1 polymer ?
#
loop_
_entity_poly.entity_id
_entity_poly.type
_entity_poly.pdbx_seq_one_letter_code
_entity_poly.pdbx_strand_id
1 'polypeptide(L)'
;MINQATAALTQINSFSGQYCSRAHLDAMRRVAFNYRYIQEVVYIVNNRTVCSSLEATHDGAKLGPPDTSGTKGFFAWYTDVSDLGFERPMMYIGKLQHVVVIDPVAFIDVIPFGHNPVDVAMVGMQHNRAHRQ
;
A
#
# COMPACT_ATOMS: atom_id res chain seq x y z
N MET A 1 7.91 2.87 4.98
CA MET A 1 6.80 2.49 4.08
C MET A 1 7.26 2.37 2.63
N ILE A 2 7.60 3.49 1.95
CA ILE A 2 7.96 3.48 0.52
C ILE A 2 9.10 2.51 0.19
N ASN A 3 10.16 2.46 1.00
CA ASN A 3 11.26 1.50 0.77
C ASN A 3 10.80 0.03 0.81
N GLN A 4 9.87 -0.34 1.70
CA GLN A 4 9.33 -1.70 1.74
C GLN A 4 8.42 -1.97 0.54
N ALA A 5 7.56 -1.02 0.16
CA ALA A 5 6.74 -1.14 -1.04
C ALA A 5 7.60 -1.32 -2.30
N THR A 6 8.65 -0.51 -2.46
CA THR A 6 9.60 -0.60 -3.56
C THR A 6 10.36 -1.93 -3.57
N ALA A 7 10.82 -2.42 -2.41
CA ALA A 7 11.52 -3.70 -2.30
C ALA A 7 10.60 -4.89 -2.63
N ALA A 8 9.39 -4.89 -2.07
CA ALA A 8 8.37 -5.90 -2.34
C ALA A 8 7.96 -5.95 -3.81
N LEU A 9 7.69 -4.77 -4.41
CA LEU A 9 7.39 -4.67 -5.83
C LEU A 9 8.56 -5.13 -6.69
N THR A 10 9.80 -4.81 -6.33
CA THR A 10 10.99 -5.31 -7.04
C THR A 10 11.05 -6.83 -6.97
N GLN A 11 10.79 -7.42 -5.81
CA GLN A 11 10.82 -8.87 -5.61
C GLN A 11 9.70 -9.60 -6.36
N ILE A 12 8.45 -9.15 -6.29
CA ILE A 12 7.37 -9.85 -6.99
C ILE A 12 7.45 -9.64 -8.52
N ASN A 13 7.91 -8.48 -8.97
CA ASN A 13 8.13 -8.23 -10.40
C ASN A 13 9.29 -9.05 -11.00
N SER A 14 10.14 -9.67 -10.18
CA SER A 14 11.14 -10.64 -10.67
C SER A 14 10.60 -12.06 -10.79
N PHE A 15 9.32 -12.29 -10.45
CA PHE A 15 8.70 -13.60 -10.64
C PHE A 15 8.70 -13.98 -12.13
N SER A 16 9.09 -15.22 -12.41
CA SER A 16 9.06 -15.81 -13.74
C SER A 16 8.12 -17.02 -13.74
N GLY A 17 7.18 -17.04 -14.68
CA GLY A 17 6.23 -18.13 -14.82
C GLY A 17 4.86 -17.63 -15.26
N GLN A 18 3.86 -18.50 -15.19
CA GLN A 18 2.49 -18.12 -15.51
C GLN A 18 1.90 -17.28 -14.36
N TYR A 19 1.49 -16.05 -14.67
CA TYR A 19 0.78 -15.20 -13.71
C TYR A 19 -0.55 -15.83 -13.29
N CYS A 20 -0.92 -15.58 -12.04
CA CYS A 20 -2.07 -16.18 -11.35
C CYS A 20 -2.07 -17.72 -11.26
N SER A 21 -0.95 -18.38 -11.60
CA SER A 21 -0.72 -19.78 -11.24
C SER A 21 -0.53 -19.95 -9.73
N ARG A 22 -0.59 -21.19 -9.23
CA ARG A 22 -0.33 -21.48 -7.81
C ARG A 22 1.03 -20.96 -7.34
N ALA A 23 2.07 -21.12 -8.17
CA ALA A 23 3.41 -20.62 -7.88
C ALA A 23 3.45 -19.10 -7.76
N HIS A 24 2.71 -18.39 -8.61
CA HIS A 24 2.58 -16.94 -8.53
C HIS A 24 1.87 -16.49 -7.26
N LEU A 25 0.73 -17.11 -6.94
CA LEU A 25 -0.04 -16.82 -5.72
C LEU A 25 0.82 -17.05 -4.46
N ASP A 26 1.60 -18.13 -4.43
CA ASP A 26 2.49 -18.44 -3.30
C ASP A 26 3.68 -17.46 -3.21
N ALA A 27 4.20 -16.98 -4.34
CA ALA A 27 5.20 -15.90 -4.36
C ALA A 27 4.63 -14.58 -3.80
N MET A 28 3.42 -14.20 -4.22
CA MET A 28 2.71 -13.03 -3.71
C MET A 28 2.46 -13.12 -2.20
N ARG A 29 2.01 -14.28 -1.70
CA ARG A 29 1.83 -14.53 -0.25
C ARG A 29 3.12 -14.40 0.53
N ARG A 30 4.24 -14.95 0.02
CA ARG A 30 5.56 -14.80 0.66
C ARG A 30 5.97 -13.34 0.74
N VAL A 31 5.72 -12.56 -0.31
CA VAL A 31 5.98 -11.11 -0.28
C VAL A 31 5.11 -10.43 0.78
N ALA A 32 3.79 -10.62 0.77
CA ALA A 32 2.91 -10.03 1.80
C ALA A 32 3.36 -10.39 3.23
N PHE A 33 3.77 -11.64 3.46
CA PHE A 33 4.26 -12.10 4.76
C PHE A 33 5.61 -11.48 5.17
N ASN A 34 6.53 -11.28 4.22
CA ASN A 34 7.90 -10.83 4.52
C ASN A 34 8.04 -9.32 4.76
N TYR A 35 7.08 -8.52 4.31
CA TYR A 35 7.12 -7.06 4.45
C TYR A 35 6.02 -6.59 5.40
N ARG A 36 6.43 -6.15 6.60
CA ARG A 36 5.54 -5.79 7.73
C ARG A 36 4.33 -4.92 7.38
N TYR A 37 4.48 -4.00 6.44
CA TYR A 37 3.42 -3.04 6.11
C TYR A 37 2.53 -3.46 4.93
N ILE A 38 2.87 -4.57 4.27
CA ILE A 38 2.14 -5.04 3.10
C ILE A 38 1.10 -6.04 3.56
N GLN A 39 -0.17 -5.66 3.40
CA GLN A 39 -1.29 -6.53 3.74
C GLN A 39 -1.63 -7.48 2.60
N GLU A 40 -1.42 -7.02 1.37
CA GLU A 40 -1.76 -7.76 0.16
C GLU A 40 -0.82 -7.38 -0.99
N VAL A 41 -0.56 -8.36 -1.85
CA VAL A 41 0.02 -8.14 -3.18
C VAL A 41 -1.03 -8.54 -4.22
N VAL A 42 -1.30 -7.64 -5.16
CA VAL A 42 -2.33 -7.75 -6.19
C VAL A 42 -1.66 -7.74 -7.56
N TYR A 43 -2.16 -8.58 -8.46
CA TYR A 43 -1.82 -8.55 -9.87
C TYR A 43 -2.99 -7.99 -10.68
N ILE A 44 -2.72 -6.95 -11.46
CA ILE A 44 -3.72 -6.21 -12.23
C ILE A 44 -3.47 -6.32 -13.73
N VAL A 45 -4.55 -6.37 -14.50
CA VAL A 45 -4.54 -6.23 -15.96
C VAL A 45 -5.63 -5.23 -16.33
N ASN A 46 -5.28 -4.21 -17.13
CA ASN A 46 -6.21 -3.13 -17.52
C ASN A 46 -6.90 -2.47 -16.31
N ASN A 47 -6.11 -2.20 -15.25
CA ASN A 47 -6.56 -1.63 -13.96
C ASN A 47 -7.59 -2.47 -13.20
N ARG A 48 -7.79 -3.75 -13.57
CA ARG A 48 -8.65 -4.68 -12.84
C ARG A 48 -7.80 -5.75 -12.16
N THR A 49 -8.12 -6.05 -10.91
CA THR A 49 -7.53 -7.18 -10.18
C THR A 49 -7.90 -8.50 -10.85
N VAL A 50 -6.86 -9.29 -11.17
CA VAL A 50 -6.99 -10.63 -11.79
C VAL A 50 -6.62 -11.74 -10.81
N CYS A 51 -5.75 -11.44 -9.84
CA CYS A 51 -5.52 -12.30 -8.68
C CYS A 51 -4.81 -11.55 -7.56
N SER A 52 -4.89 -12.10 -6.35
CA SER A 52 -4.33 -11.53 -5.13
C SER A 52 -3.59 -12.58 -4.30
N SER A 53 -2.67 -12.14 -3.43
CA SER A 53 -2.07 -12.97 -2.38
C SER A 53 -3.12 -13.57 -1.43
N LEU A 54 -4.24 -12.89 -1.21
CA LEU A 54 -5.30 -13.31 -0.29
C LEU A 54 -6.20 -14.34 -0.98
N GLU A 55 -6.77 -14.02 -2.14
CA GLU A 55 -7.63 -14.93 -2.89
C GLU A 55 -7.38 -14.88 -4.41
N ALA A 56 -7.78 -15.96 -5.11
CA ALA A 56 -7.76 -16.03 -6.56
C ALA A 56 -9.05 -15.44 -7.13
N THR A 57 -9.15 -14.11 -7.20
CA THR A 57 -10.36 -13.43 -7.70
C THR A 57 -10.32 -13.22 -9.21
N HIS A 58 -11.21 -13.89 -9.96
CA HIS A 58 -11.31 -13.74 -11.42
C HIS A 58 -12.13 -12.53 -11.89
N ASP A 59 -12.56 -11.66 -10.98
CA ASP A 59 -13.24 -10.38 -11.28
C ASP A 59 -13.10 -9.39 -10.12
N GLY A 60 -11.86 -9.18 -9.65
CA GLY A 60 -11.60 -8.30 -8.51
C GLY A 60 -11.81 -6.82 -8.84
N ALA A 61 -11.61 -5.97 -7.82
CA ALA A 61 -11.88 -4.54 -7.91
C ALA A 61 -11.19 -3.86 -9.12
N LYS A 62 -11.87 -2.86 -9.72
CA LYS A 62 -11.31 -2.03 -10.79
C LYS A 62 -10.83 -0.71 -10.23
N LEU A 63 -9.51 -0.52 -10.24
CA LEU A 63 -8.90 0.74 -9.85
C LEU A 63 -9.17 1.82 -10.92
N GLY A 64 -9.39 3.05 -10.44
CA GLY A 64 -9.39 4.24 -11.28
C GLY A 64 -7.99 4.58 -11.82
N PRO A 65 -7.80 5.72 -12.51
CA PRO A 65 -6.47 6.23 -12.78
C PRO A 65 -5.69 6.47 -11.47
N PRO A 66 -4.35 6.32 -11.46
CA PRO A 66 -3.55 6.61 -10.27
C PRO A 66 -3.64 8.07 -9.88
N ASP A 67 -3.74 8.34 -8.57
CA ASP A 67 -3.73 9.69 -8.00
C ASP A 67 -2.38 10.37 -8.25
N THR A 68 -1.31 9.57 -8.27
CA THR A 68 0.04 10.05 -8.57
C THR A 68 0.86 9.02 -9.32
N SER A 69 1.69 9.52 -10.24
CA SER A 69 2.75 8.77 -10.90
C SER A 69 4.11 9.29 -10.43
N GLY A 70 4.90 8.38 -9.87
CA GLY A 70 6.23 8.68 -9.37
C GLY A 70 7.31 8.52 -10.44
N THR A 71 8.53 8.91 -10.09
CA THR A 71 9.70 8.59 -10.91
C THR A 71 9.91 7.07 -11.00
N LYS A 72 10.56 6.58 -12.07
CA LYS A 72 10.87 5.15 -12.27
C LYS A 72 9.64 4.22 -12.45
N GLY A 73 8.51 4.77 -12.89
CA GLY A 73 7.33 3.99 -13.29
C GLY A 73 6.50 3.44 -12.13
N PHE A 74 6.62 4.04 -10.95
CA PHE A 74 5.72 3.77 -9.84
C PHE A 74 4.43 4.59 -9.98
N PHE A 75 3.35 4.05 -9.46
CA PHE A 75 2.04 4.70 -9.44
C PHE A 75 1.36 4.39 -8.10
N ALA A 76 0.52 5.29 -7.62
CA ALA A 76 -0.15 5.11 -6.34
C ALA A 76 -1.60 5.62 -6.34
N TRP A 77 -2.40 4.99 -5.50
CA TRP A 77 -3.78 5.38 -5.19
C TRP A 77 -3.99 5.44 -3.69
N TYR A 78 -4.89 6.32 -3.27
CA TYR A 78 -5.49 6.35 -1.96
C TYR A 78 -6.99 6.11 -2.12
N THR A 79 -7.42 4.88 -1.89
CA THR A 79 -8.78 4.44 -2.28
C THR A 79 -9.35 3.41 -1.31
N ASP A 80 -10.67 3.44 -1.15
CA ASP A 80 -11.49 2.43 -0.47
C ASP A 80 -12.02 1.35 -1.44
N VAL A 81 -11.70 1.45 -2.73
CA VAL A 81 -12.04 0.44 -3.73
C VAL A 81 -11.23 -0.82 -3.48
N SER A 82 -11.87 -1.82 -2.88
CA SER A 82 -11.27 -3.09 -2.51
C SER A 82 -12.29 -4.24 -2.60
N ASP A 83 -11.83 -5.42 -2.99
CA ASP A 83 -12.56 -6.69 -2.87
C ASP A 83 -12.39 -7.34 -1.48
N LEU A 84 -11.63 -6.72 -0.58
CA LEU A 84 -11.33 -7.22 0.77
C LEU A 84 -12.26 -6.70 1.86
N GLY A 85 -13.23 -5.86 1.51
CA GLY A 85 -14.21 -5.33 2.47
C GLY A 85 -13.65 -4.32 3.46
N PHE A 86 -12.55 -3.64 3.13
CA PHE A 86 -12.07 -2.53 3.96
C PHE A 86 -13.03 -1.34 3.88
N GLU A 87 -13.57 -0.91 5.02
CA GLU A 87 -14.46 0.27 5.13
C GLU A 87 -13.69 1.60 5.24
N ARG A 88 -12.40 1.60 4.92
CA ARG A 88 -11.55 2.79 4.99
C ARG A 88 -10.57 2.83 3.81
N PRO A 89 -10.11 4.02 3.41
CA PRO A 89 -9.13 4.13 2.34
C PRO A 89 -7.79 3.46 2.69
N MET A 90 -7.24 2.76 1.72
CA MET A 90 -5.94 2.09 1.77
C MET A 90 -4.99 2.73 0.78
N MET A 91 -3.68 2.57 1.02
CA MET A 91 -2.66 2.97 0.06
C MET A 91 -2.32 1.80 -0.86
N TYR A 92 -2.60 1.97 -2.15
CA TYR A 92 -2.17 1.06 -3.20
C TYR A 92 -0.94 1.65 -3.88
N ILE A 93 0.16 0.91 -3.93
CA ILE A 93 1.38 1.33 -4.62
C ILE A 93 1.75 0.26 -5.62
N GLY A 94 1.96 0.62 -6.88
CA GLY A 94 2.30 -0.37 -7.89
C GLY A 94 3.43 0.03 -8.82
N LYS A 95 3.89 -0.99 -9.55
CA LYS A 95 4.89 -0.93 -10.60
C LYS A 95 4.69 -2.12 -11.52
N LEU A 96 4.69 -1.88 -12.84
CA LEU A 96 4.27 -2.86 -13.85
C LEU A 96 2.84 -3.35 -13.58
N GLN A 97 2.60 -4.65 -13.49
CA GLN A 97 1.28 -5.21 -13.20
C GLN A 97 1.07 -5.59 -11.73
N HIS A 98 2.05 -5.36 -10.85
CA HIS A 98 1.90 -5.65 -9.43
C HIS A 98 1.60 -4.39 -8.63
N VAL A 99 0.74 -4.54 -7.64
CA VAL A 99 0.34 -3.52 -6.67
C VAL A 99 0.45 -4.10 -5.27
N VAL A 100 0.93 -3.31 -4.32
CA VAL A 100 0.95 -3.67 -2.89
C VAL A 100 -0.05 -2.79 -2.15
N VAL A 101 -0.79 -3.37 -1.23
CA VAL A 101 -1.81 -2.69 -0.43
C VAL A 101 -1.30 -2.51 0.99
N ILE A 102 -1.41 -1.28 1.49
CA ILE A 102 -0.88 -0.84 2.77
C ILE A 102 -2.00 -0.12 3.52
N ASP A 103 -2.23 -0.48 4.78
CA ASP A 103 -3.05 0.34 5.67
C ASP A 103 -2.23 1.55 6.13
N PRO A 104 -2.63 2.77 5.78
CA PRO A 104 -1.94 3.97 6.22
C PRO A 104 -1.87 4.09 7.75
N VAL A 105 -2.85 3.55 8.48
CA VAL A 105 -2.92 3.64 9.95
C VAL A 105 -1.88 2.74 10.63
N ALA A 106 -1.51 1.62 10.01
CA ALA A 106 -0.49 0.70 10.53
C ALA A 106 0.90 1.35 10.68
N PHE A 107 1.12 2.54 10.13
CA PHE A 107 2.35 3.31 10.28
C PHE A 107 2.47 4.04 11.63
N ILE A 108 1.35 4.32 12.30
CA ILE A 108 1.37 5.08 13.57
C ILE A 108 1.96 4.24 14.73
N ASP A 109 1.97 2.92 14.59
CA ASP A 109 2.28 1.98 15.68
C ASP A 109 3.76 1.57 15.79
N VAL A 110 4.67 2.35 15.20
CA VAL A 110 6.11 2.16 15.40
C VAL A 110 6.79 3.51 15.62
N ILE A 111 6.62 4.07 16.82
CA ILE A 111 7.68 4.93 17.38
C ILE A 111 8.80 3.96 17.80
N PRO A 112 9.95 3.90 17.10
CA PRO A 112 11.07 3.16 17.63
C PRO A 112 11.51 3.91 18.89
N PHE A 113 11.41 3.29 20.05
CA PHE A 113 12.18 3.69 21.24
C PHE A 113 13.66 3.38 20.97
N GLY A 114 14.25 4.05 19.99
CA GLY A 114 15.70 4.19 19.84
C GLY A 114 16.10 5.41 20.65
N HIS A 115 17.21 5.31 21.39
CA HIS A 115 17.72 6.31 22.35
C HIS A 115 18.10 7.70 21.78
N ASN A 116 17.52 8.14 20.66
CA ASN A 116 17.67 9.52 20.20
C ASN A 116 16.50 10.37 20.71
N PRO A 117 16.76 11.56 21.29
CA PRO A 117 15.71 12.45 21.71
C PRO A 117 14.88 12.86 20.49
N VAL A 118 13.58 12.57 20.56
CA VAL A 118 12.61 13.01 19.56
C VAL A 118 12.10 14.37 20.03
N ASP A 119 12.52 15.44 19.36
CA ASP A 119 11.95 16.76 19.55
C ASP A 119 10.58 16.82 18.89
N VAL A 120 9.53 16.62 19.68
CA VAL A 120 8.14 16.76 19.24
C VAL A 120 7.70 18.20 19.51
N ALA A 121 7.44 18.96 18.45
CA ALA A 121 6.77 20.26 18.54
C ALA A 121 5.28 20.10 18.22
N MET A 122 4.44 20.37 19.22
CA MET A 122 2.98 20.41 19.06
C MET A 122 2.56 21.86 18.73
N VAL A 123 2.10 22.11 17.49
CA VAL A 123 1.59 23.43 17.10
C VAL A 123 0.07 23.45 17.29
N GLY A 124 -0.38 24.05 18.39
CA GLY A 124 -1.80 24.37 18.61
C GLY A 124 -2.12 25.76 18.06
N MET A 125 -3.09 25.87 17.16
CA MET A 125 -3.63 27.17 16.74
C MET A 125 -4.60 27.68 17.80
N GLN A 126 -4.16 28.64 18.62
CA GLN A 126 -5.05 29.34 19.54
C GLN A 126 -5.74 30.49 18.79
N HIS A 127 -7.04 30.35 18.53
CA HIS A 127 -7.86 31.45 18.05
C HIS A 127 -8.02 32.47 19.19
N ASN A 128 -7.32 33.58 19.08
CA ASN A 128 -7.45 34.71 19.98
C ASN A 128 -8.81 35.40 19.72
N ARG A 129 -9.81 35.16 20.57
CA ARG A 129 -10.99 36.04 20.62
C ARG A 129 -10.62 37.25 21.48
N ALA A 130 -10.32 38.37 20.82
CA ALA A 130 -10.16 39.66 21.49
C ALA A 130 -11.51 40.09 22.09
N HIS A 131 -11.65 39.99 23.42
CA HIS A 131 -12.62 40.77 24.16
C HIS A 131 -11.95 42.04 24.65
N ARG A 132 -12.34 43.17 24.04
CA ARG A 132 -12.11 44.53 24.55
C ARG A 132 -12.92 44.70 25.84
N GLN A 133 -12.25 45.12 26.91
CA GLN A 133 -12.84 45.98 27.96
C GLN A 133 -12.03 47.27 27.97
#